data_AF-A0A3S4K0I4-F1
#
_entry.id   AF-A0A3S4K0I4-F1
#
_cell.length_a   1.000
_cell.length_b   1.000
_cell.length_c   1.000
_cell.angle_alpha   90.00
_cell.angle_beta   90.00
_cell.angle_gamma   90.00
#
_symmetry.space_group_name_H-M   'P 1'
#
loop_
_entity.id
_entity.type
_entity.pdbx_description
1 polymer ?
#
loop_
_entity_poly.entity_id
_entity_poly.type
_entity_poly.pdbx_seq_one_letter_code
_entity_poly.pdbx_strand_id
1 'polypeptide(L)' 'MGKAQPLPILITGGGRRIGLALAWHFINQKQPVIVSYRTPLSSH' A
#
# COMPACT_ATOMS: atom_id res chain seq x y z
N MET A 1 -12.00 -24.11 13.33
CA MET A 1 -12.46 -23.30 12.19
C MET A 1 -11.30 -22.42 11.74
N GLY A 2 -10.72 -22.66 10.57
CA GLY A 2 -9.51 -21.94 10.11
C GLY A 2 -9.82 -20.46 9.88
N LYS A 3 -9.05 -19.56 10.51
CA LYS A 3 -9.17 -18.12 10.24
C LYS A 3 -8.86 -17.87 8.76
N ALA A 4 -9.76 -17.20 8.05
CA ALA A 4 -9.48 -16.76 6.69
C ALA A 4 -8.23 -15.88 6.69
N GLN A 5 -7.30 -16.17 5.79
CA GLN A 5 -6.12 -15.34 5.59
C GLN A 5 -6.59 -13.96 5.10
N PRO A 6 -6.10 -12.84 5.70
CA PRO A 6 -6.47 -11.51 5.25
C PRO A 6 -6.05 -11.31 3.79
N LEU A 7 -6.99 -10.88 2.95
CA LEU A 7 -6.75 -10.56 1.54
C LEU A 7 -5.93 -9.26 1.42
N PRO A 8 -5.02 -9.13 0.44
CA PRO A 8 -4.22 -7.93 0.26
C PRO A 8 -5.06 -6.70 -0.08
N ILE A 9 -4.67 -5.53 0.45
CA ILE A 9 -5.25 -4.22 0.08
C ILE A 9 -4.41 -3.59 -1.03
N LEU A 10 -5.05 -3.19 -2.13
CA LEU A 10 -4.41 -2.42 -3.20
C LEU A 10 -4.50 -0.92 -2.91
N ILE A 11 -3.35 -0.25 -2.82
CA ILE A 11 -3.24 1.20 -2.68
C ILE A 11 -2.60 1.77 -3.96
N THR A 12 -3.37 2.56 -4.71
CA THR A 12 -2.84 3.37 -5.81
C THR A 12 -2.44 4.76 -5.30
N GLY A 13 -1.35 5.32 -5.82
CA GLY A 13 -0.81 6.59 -5.33
C GLY A 13 -0.08 6.51 -3.98
N GLY A 14 0.38 5.33 -3.58
CA GLY A 14 1.03 5.12 -2.27
C GLY A 14 2.47 5.63 -2.15
N GLY A 15 2.95 6.42 -3.11
CA GLY A 15 4.32 6.94 -3.11
C GLY A 15 4.55 8.10 -2.15
N ARG A 16 3.49 8.80 -1.69
CA ARG A 16 3.62 9.92 -0.75
C ARG A 16 2.31 10.21 -0.01
N ARG A 17 2.39 11.08 1.02
CA ARG A 17 1.25 11.67 1.74
C ARG A 17 0.31 10.57 2.27
N ILE A 18 -0.99 10.71 2.04
CA ILE A 18 -2.02 9.82 2.58
C ILE A 18 -1.87 8.38 2.09
N GLY A 19 -1.49 8.15 0.83
CA GLY A 19 -1.31 6.80 0.31
C GLY A 19 -0.18 6.05 1.04
N LEU A 20 0.93 6.74 1.31
CA LEU A 20 2.04 6.18 2.08
C LEU A 20 1.67 5.97 3.56
N ALA A 21 0.96 6.94 4.17
CA ALA A 21 0.51 6.82 5.55
C ALA A 21 -0.46 5.64 5.75
N LEU A 22 -1.38 5.43 4.81
CA LEU A 22 -2.29 4.28 4.81
C LEU A 22 -1.55 2.96 4.64
N ALA A 23 -0.55 2.91 3.74
CA ALA A 23 0.29 1.71 3.59
C ALA A 23 0.98 1.36 4.91
N TRP A 24 1.62 2.34 5.57
CA TRP A 24 2.25 2.16 6.88
C TRP A 24 1.26 1.69 7.95
N HIS A 25 0.08 2.29 8.00
CA HIS A 25 -0.97 1.94 8.96
C HIS A 25 -1.36 0.45 8.85
N PHE A 26 -1.57 -0.06 7.63
CA PHE A 26 -1.96 -1.46 7.42
C PHE A 26 -0.79 -2.44 7.60
N ILE A 27 0.43 -2.06 7.20
CA ILE A 27 1.64 -2.85 7.48
C ILE A 27 1.79 -3.07 8.99
N ASN A 28 1.59 -2.04 9.81
CA ASN A 28 1.68 -2.15 11.27
C ASN A 28 0.60 -3.06 11.89
N GLN A 29 -0.51 -3.30 11.18
CA GLN A 29 -1.55 -4.25 11.57
C GLN A 29 -1.32 -5.67 11.02
N LYS A 30 -0.18 -5.91 10.34
CA LYS A 30 0.12 -7.16 9.64
C LYS A 30 -0.88 -7.48 8.52
N GLN A 31 -1.52 -6.46 7.98
CA GLN A 31 -2.42 -6.56 6.84
C GLN A 31 -1.60 -6.48 5.55
N PRO A 32 -1.62 -7.50 4.67
CA PRO A 32 -0.89 -7.45 3.40
C PRO A 32 -1.38 -6.28 2.55
N VAL A 33 -0.42 -5.57 1.94
CA VAL A 33 -0.66 -4.41 1.08
C VAL A 33 0.13 -4.53 -0.22
N ILE A 34 -0.49 -4.11 -1.33
CA ILE A 34 0.15 -3.92 -2.63
C ILE A 34 0.08 -2.43 -2.93
N VAL A 35 1.22 -1.81 -3.26
CA VAL A 35 1.30 -0.37 -3.48
C VAL A 35 1.74 -0.08 -4.91
N SER A 36 1.04 0.83 -5.60
CA SER A 36 1.49 1.42 -6.85
C SER A 36 1.63 2.93 -6.73
N TYR A 37 2.61 3.50 -7.41
CA TYR A 37 2.82 4.94 -7.50
C TYR A 37 3.48 5.31 -8.82
N ARG A 38 3.34 6.58 -9.22
CA ARG A 38 4.02 7.12 -10.40
C ARG A 38 5.35 7.72 -9.96
N THR A 39 6.39 7.48 -10.74
CA THR A 39 7.59 8.30 -10.70
C THR A 39 7.39 9.54 -11.59
N PRO A 40 8.03 10.67 -11.27
CA PRO A 40 8.09 11.78 -12.20
C PRO A 40 8.71 11.30 -13.51
N LEU A 41 8.14 11.73 -14.64
CA LEU A 41 8.81 11.58 -15.92
C LEU A 41 10.03 12.52 -15.90
N SER A 42 11.24 11.97 -15.85
CA SER A 42 12.45 12.78 -15.98
C SER A 42 12.57 13.24 -17.44
N SER A 43 12.28 14.51 -17.71
CA SER A 43 12.79 15.16 -18.91
C SER A 43 14.26 15.48 -18.64
N HIS A 44 15.16 14.69 -19.24
CA HIS A 44 16.55 15.07 -19.43
C HIS A 44 16.65 16.29 -20.34
#